data_AF-A0A5M4AXZ6-F1
#
_entry.id   AF-A0A5M4AXZ6-F1
#
_cell.length_a   1.000
_cell.length_b   1.000
_cell.length_c   1.000
_cell.angle_alpha   90.00
_cell.angle_beta   90.00
_cell.angle_gamma   90.00
#
_symmetry.space_group_name_H-M   'P 1'
#
loop_
_entity.id
_entity.type
_entity.pdbx_description
1 polymer ?
#
loop_
_entity_poly.entity_id
_entity_poly.type
_entity_poly.pdbx_seq_one_letter_code
_entity_poly.pdbx_strand_id
1 'polypeptide(L)'
;MKKLQLWVFMSLILGAAILNSCSNNDNNAVPDGPALTTPTTADVQTGSNVDVTFTATVPGGYGASQVNATGGTATVKSEPSAAATSGDVVVTFTADSDEGAASISLTVTDANQNSTKATALINKSNGAIKDIYASADGTGTVTWSKDTVYVLHGFIFVNDGQTLTIEAGTVIKGLPGQGSGASALIVARGGKIMAEGTAEAPIIMTGKADDLNGSLPDDANQTWGGLIILGKATTSNVAEGGEKSIEGIPETESRGLYGGTDDADNSGVLKYVSVRHGGSVIGADNEINGISLGAVGSKTTLDHIEVFSNFDDGIEFFGGAPNLTNVVLSYTGDDGLDEDEGFHGTVQYALVWKKASTNESSDPRGAELDGGVGANEAAKPFATPKMSNITLFNEGTNDNLTASNKQTFYMRDGWGGSFYNSIFYGFDGPIDMERRTDKINAADNKSASSYDMWVSVANGGYGYLKIENNVIYTNSSFSNDSTGFANVFQLSDETDAAKEYEVEQYLMAHNKIADPGFGTGADKFTPSSADVTSNMADVSSFGLTTPAYKGAVDPNGTPFFANWSYTWEVINR
;
A
#
# COMPACT_ATOMS: atom_id res chain seq x y z
N MET A 1 -72.56 65.86 -21.21
CA MET A 1 -74.00 65.93 -20.93
C MET A 1 -74.31 64.97 -19.79
N LYS A 2 -75.02 65.46 -18.75
CA LYS A 2 -75.70 64.76 -17.61
C LYS A 2 -74.81 63.85 -16.73
N LYS A 3 -74.24 64.25 -15.58
CA LYS A 3 -74.76 64.73 -14.26
C LYS A 3 -75.76 63.79 -13.56
N LEU A 4 -75.39 63.27 -12.38
CA LEU A 4 -76.24 62.94 -11.22
C LEU A 4 -75.33 62.84 -9.96
N GLN A 5 -75.20 63.88 -9.11
CA GLN A 5 -75.87 64.09 -7.80
C GLN A 5 -75.75 62.87 -6.86
N LEU A 6 -74.97 62.79 -5.76
CA LEU A 6 -74.60 63.65 -4.60
C LEU A 6 -75.73 63.87 -3.57
N TRP A 7 -75.36 63.75 -2.27
CA TRP A 7 -76.03 64.11 -0.99
C TRP A 7 -76.86 62.96 -0.33
N VAL A 8 -76.91 62.69 0.99
CA VAL A 8 -76.42 63.27 2.27
C VAL A 8 -76.78 62.27 3.40
N PHE A 9 -75.88 61.89 4.32
CA PHE A 9 -75.68 62.40 5.71
C PHE A 9 -76.48 61.71 6.85
N MET A 10 -75.79 61.57 7.99
CA MET A 10 -76.27 61.68 9.38
C MET A 10 -76.48 60.41 10.25
N SER A 11 -75.41 60.09 10.99
CA SER A 11 -75.31 59.78 12.43
C SER A 11 -76.55 59.34 13.25
N LEU A 12 -76.37 58.29 14.07
CA LEU A 12 -76.70 58.35 15.51
C LEU A 12 -75.91 57.28 16.32
N ILE A 13 -75.35 57.73 17.44
CA ILE A 13 -74.64 56.98 18.49
C ILE A 13 -75.66 56.42 19.49
N LEU A 14 -75.54 55.16 19.94
CA LEU A 14 -75.66 54.75 21.35
C LEU A 14 -75.41 53.25 21.57
N GLY A 15 -74.75 52.92 22.68
CA GLY A 15 -74.99 51.65 23.39
C GLY A 15 -73.78 50.75 23.57
N ALA A 16 -73.01 50.97 24.64
CA ALA A 16 -72.06 50.00 25.16
C ALA A 16 -72.79 48.78 25.74
N ALA A 17 -72.39 47.58 25.34
CA ALA A 17 -72.64 46.34 26.06
C ALA A 17 -71.37 45.48 25.99
N ILE A 18 -70.76 45.31 27.16
CA ILE A 18 -69.62 44.44 27.41
C ILE A 18 -70.12 42.99 27.30
N LEU A 19 -69.63 42.26 26.31
CA LEU A 19 -69.72 40.80 26.26
C LEU A 19 -68.30 40.24 26.26
N ASN A 20 -67.92 39.73 27.43
CA ASN A 20 -66.73 38.92 27.65
C ASN A 20 -66.95 37.58 26.92
N SER A 21 -66.30 37.39 25.79
CA SER A 21 -66.19 36.10 25.12
C SER A 21 -64.73 35.70 25.14
N CYS A 22 -64.38 34.74 26.00
CA CYS A 22 -63.10 34.07 25.96
C CYS A 22 -62.92 33.38 24.60
N SER A 23 -61.96 33.82 23.80
CA SER A 23 -61.32 32.94 22.82
C SER A 23 -59.84 32.85 23.19
N ASN A 24 -59.47 31.79 23.91
CA ASN A 24 -58.11 31.27 23.83
C ASN A 24 -57.91 30.85 22.38
N ASN A 25 -57.22 31.68 21.61
CA ASN A 25 -56.66 31.28 20.33
C ASN A 25 -55.15 31.46 20.46
N ASP A 26 -54.55 30.63 21.33
CA ASP A 26 -53.16 30.21 21.18
C ASP A 26 -53.07 29.35 19.92
N ASN A 27 -53.25 29.97 18.74
CA ASN A 27 -52.74 29.38 17.52
C ASN A 27 -51.22 29.55 17.62
N ASN A 28 -50.55 28.59 18.29
CA ASN A 28 -49.14 28.36 18.02
C ASN A 28 -49.02 28.31 16.50
N ALA A 29 -48.36 29.30 15.90
CA ALA A 29 -48.15 29.33 14.47
C ALA A 29 -47.53 27.97 14.10
N VAL A 30 -48.20 27.22 13.25
CA VAL A 30 -47.66 25.96 12.73
C VAL A 30 -46.32 26.33 12.09
N PRO A 31 -45.19 25.80 12.59
CA PRO A 31 -43.88 26.16 12.05
C PRO A 31 -43.86 25.94 10.54
N ASP A 32 -43.20 26.84 9.81
CA ASP A 32 -43.02 26.66 8.37
C ASP A 32 -42.34 25.32 8.08
N GLY A 33 -42.73 24.69 6.97
CA GLY A 33 -42.13 23.43 6.53
C GLY A 33 -40.63 23.57 6.24
N PRO A 34 -39.91 22.44 6.12
CA PRO A 34 -38.48 22.47 5.85
C PRO A 34 -38.15 23.16 4.52
N ALA A 35 -36.97 23.75 4.45
CA ALA A 35 -36.37 24.30 3.24
C ALA A 35 -34.95 23.74 3.05
N LEU A 36 -34.56 23.50 1.80
CA LEU A 36 -33.25 23.01 1.43
C LEU A 36 -32.55 23.99 0.50
N THR A 37 -31.26 24.21 0.73
CA THR A 37 -30.37 24.89 -0.22
C THR A 37 -29.67 23.82 -1.06
N THR A 38 -29.89 23.87 -2.37
CA THR A 38 -29.23 22.96 -3.31
C THR A 38 -27.75 23.33 -3.45
N PRO A 39 -26.82 22.37 -3.35
CA PRO A 39 -25.41 22.62 -3.63
C PRO A 39 -25.17 22.89 -5.12
N THR A 40 -24.00 23.44 -5.43
CA THR A 40 -23.51 23.54 -6.82
C THR A 40 -23.31 22.14 -7.40
N THR A 41 -23.36 22.04 -8.74
CA THR A 41 -23.05 20.79 -9.45
C THR A 41 -21.70 20.23 -8.99
N ALA A 42 -21.67 18.93 -8.72
CA ALA A 42 -20.44 18.21 -8.37
C ALA A 42 -20.01 17.31 -9.53
N ASP A 43 -18.71 17.15 -9.73
CA ASP A 43 -18.14 16.25 -10.72
C ASP A 43 -17.62 14.99 -10.02
N VAL A 44 -17.81 13.83 -10.64
CA VAL A 44 -17.34 12.54 -10.12
C VAL A 44 -16.92 11.63 -11.26
N GLN A 45 -15.90 10.82 -11.03
CA GLN A 45 -15.50 9.79 -11.99
C GLN A 45 -16.48 8.62 -11.93
N THR A 46 -16.82 8.02 -13.07
CA THR A 46 -17.62 6.77 -13.12
C THR A 46 -16.94 5.70 -12.25
N GLY A 47 -17.70 5.03 -11.38
CA GLY A 47 -17.17 4.05 -10.42
C GLY A 47 -16.55 4.64 -9.14
N SER A 48 -16.48 5.97 -8.98
CA SER A 48 -15.95 6.64 -7.78
C SER A 48 -17.05 7.33 -6.95
N ASN A 49 -16.67 7.80 -5.75
CA ASN A 49 -17.57 8.48 -4.82
C ASN A 49 -17.34 10.00 -4.75
N VAL A 50 -18.40 10.76 -4.48
CA VAL A 50 -18.33 12.19 -4.14
C VAL A 50 -19.29 12.52 -3.00
N ASP A 51 -18.85 13.34 -2.04
CA ASP A 51 -19.70 13.85 -0.98
C ASP A 51 -20.36 15.18 -1.40
N VAL A 52 -21.66 15.28 -1.18
CA VAL A 52 -22.48 16.43 -1.54
C VAL A 52 -23.26 16.89 -0.31
N THR A 53 -23.14 18.18 0.02
CA THR A 53 -23.71 18.76 1.23
C THR A 53 -24.95 19.59 0.91
N PHE A 54 -26.08 19.25 1.55
CA PHE A 54 -27.31 20.05 1.51
C PHE A 54 -27.49 20.77 2.83
N THR A 55 -27.74 22.08 2.79
CA THR A 55 -28.07 22.84 4.01
C THR A 55 -29.58 22.90 4.20
N ALA A 56 -30.07 22.38 5.32
CA ALA A 56 -31.48 22.35 5.68
C ALA A 56 -31.82 23.43 6.71
N THR A 57 -32.94 24.13 6.51
CA THR A 57 -33.63 24.92 7.53
C THR A 57 -34.94 24.22 7.85
N VAL A 58 -35.16 23.84 9.10
CA VAL A 58 -36.28 22.99 9.51
C VAL A 58 -36.98 23.59 10.74
N PRO A 59 -37.79 24.65 10.58
CA PRO A 59 -38.40 25.35 11.72
C PRO A 59 -39.26 24.46 12.63
N GLY A 60 -39.87 23.41 12.07
CA GLY A 60 -40.61 22.37 12.81
C GLY A 60 -39.74 21.35 13.56
N GLY A 61 -38.41 21.44 13.45
CA GLY A 61 -37.45 20.49 14.00
C GLY A 61 -37.16 19.32 13.07
N TYR A 62 -35.89 18.97 12.88
CA TYR A 62 -35.44 17.87 12.01
C TYR A 62 -36.01 16.52 12.46
N GLY A 63 -36.64 15.79 11.53
CA GLY A 63 -37.16 14.45 11.73
C GLY A 63 -36.27 13.39 11.09
N ALA A 64 -36.20 13.38 9.76
CA ALA A 64 -35.45 12.38 8.99
C ALA A 64 -35.03 12.88 7.59
N SER A 65 -34.01 12.23 7.02
CA SER A 65 -33.62 12.36 5.62
C SER A 65 -33.89 11.07 4.85
N GLN A 66 -34.23 11.21 3.58
CA GLN A 66 -34.25 10.11 2.62
C GLN A 66 -33.56 10.54 1.33
N VAL A 67 -32.68 9.69 0.82
CA VAL A 67 -31.93 9.94 -0.40
C VAL A 67 -32.31 8.95 -1.49
N ASN A 68 -32.37 9.44 -2.73
CA ASN A 68 -32.42 8.63 -3.94
C ASN A 68 -31.42 9.19 -4.95
N ALA A 69 -30.93 8.33 -5.84
CA ALA A 69 -29.97 8.72 -6.86
C ALA A 69 -30.39 8.23 -8.25
N THR A 70 -29.90 8.91 -9.28
CA THR A 70 -29.92 8.45 -10.68
C THR A 70 -28.50 8.46 -11.21
N GLY A 71 -28.11 7.44 -11.98
CA GLY A 71 -26.76 7.32 -12.50
C GLY A 71 -25.74 6.83 -11.46
N GLY A 72 -26.20 6.18 -10.38
CA GLY A 72 -25.38 5.73 -9.26
C GLY A 72 -26.22 5.34 -8.05
N THR A 73 -25.57 5.16 -6.91
CA THR A 73 -26.21 4.97 -5.59
C THR A 73 -25.89 6.15 -4.68
N ALA A 74 -26.68 6.34 -3.62
CA ALA A 74 -26.40 7.38 -2.64
C ALA A 74 -26.77 6.95 -1.23
N THR A 75 -25.97 7.35 -0.26
CA THR A 75 -26.15 7.06 1.17
C THR A 75 -25.98 8.34 1.99
N VAL A 76 -26.75 8.48 3.06
CA VAL A 76 -26.60 9.61 3.99
C VAL A 76 -25.38 9.34 4.87
N LYS A 77 -24.36 10.19 4.74
CA LYS A 77 -23.11 10.10 5.50
C LYS A 77 -23.23 10.76 6.87
N SER A 78 -23.92 11.89 6.95
CA SER A 78 -24.24 12.57 8.22
C SER A 78 -25.47 13.45 8.09
N GLU A 79 -26.15 13.69 9.22
CA GLU A 79 -27.37 14.48 9.28
C GLU A 79 -27.51 15.25 10.62
N PRO A 80 -28.38 16.28 10.70
CA PRO A 80 -28.61 17.04 11.93
C PRO A 80 -29.20 16.18 13.05
N SER A 81 -28.93 16.56 14.30
CA SER A 81 -29.58 15.94 15.46
C SER A 81 -31.10 16.12 15.42
N ALA A 82 -31.85 15.15 15.94
CA ALA A 82 -33.31 15.23 16.03
C ALA A 82 -33.79 16.55 16.65
N ALA A 83 -34.86 17.13 16.10
CA ALA A 83 -35.44 18.42 16.44
C ALA A 83 -34.55 19.67 16.17
N ALA A 84 -33.36 19.52 15.57
CA ALA A 84 -32.56 20.67 15.15
C ALA A 84 -33.34 21.54 14.15
N THR A 85 -33.24 22.87 14.30
CA THR A 85 -33.96 23.81 13.42
C THR A 85 -33.18 24.15 12.15
N SER A 86 -31.94 23.71 12.05
CA SER A 86 -31.07 23.85 10.87
C SER A 86 -29.88 22.91 10.96
N GLY A 87 -29.26 22.59 9.83
CA GLY A 87 -28.00 21.84 9.78
C GLY A 87 -27.73 21.28 8.40
N ASP A 88 -26.57 20.66 8.24
CA ASP A 88 -26.16 20.04 6.99
C ASP A 88 -26.50 18.56 6.95
N VAL A 89 -26.97 18.10 5.80
CA VAL A 89 -27.08 16.68 5.45
C VAL A 89 -26.01 16.40 4.39
N VAL A 90 -25.02 15.58 4.75
CA VAL A 90 -23.96 15.15 3.83
C VAL A 90 -24.36 13.81 3.24
N VAL A 91 -24.37 13.74 1.91
CA VAL A 91 -24.71 12.53 1.15
C VAL A 91 -23.49 12.09 0.35
N THR A 92 -23.12 10.82 0.46
CA THR A 92 -22.14 10.20 -0.43
C THR A 92 -22.86 9.64 -1.64
N PHE A 93 -22.45 10.04 -2.84
CA PHE A 93 -22.91 9.49 -4.10
C PHE A 93 -21.82 8.62 -4.73
N THR A 94 -22.17 7.40 -5.13
CA THR A 94 -21.31 6.47 -5.87
C THR A 94 -21.76 6.44 -7.31
N ALA A 95 -20.92 6.90 -8.23
CA ALA A 95 -21.22 6.87 -9.65
C ALA A 95 -21.25 5.44 -10.17
N ASP A 96 -22.26 5.10 -10.99
CA ASP A 96 -22.21 3.88 -11.78
C ASP A 96 -21.16 3.99 -12.92
N SER A 97 -21.10 2.98 -13.77
CA SER A 97 -20.17 2.90 -14.90
C SER A 97 -20.53 3.81 -16.09
N ASP A 98 -21.71 4.43 -16.09
CA ASP A 98 -22.21 5.18 -17.24
C ASP A 98 -21.84 6.67 -17.14
N GLU A 99 -21.36 7.25 -18.24
CA GLU A 99 -21.10 8.69 -18.33
C GLU A 99 -22.39 9.52 -18.37
N GLY A 100 -22.25 10.79 -18.01
CA GLY A 100 -23.29 11.81 -18.19
C GLY A 100 -23.89 12.29 -16.88
N ALA A 101 -25.06 12.90 -16.98
CA ALA A 101 -25.69 13.52 -15.82
C ALA A 101 -26.20 12.46 -14.83
N ALA A 102 -25.86 12.65 -13.56
CA ALA A 102 -26.45 12.00 -12.42
C ALA A 102 -27.16 13.02 -11.52
N SER A 103 -27.89 12.52 -10.54
CA SER A 103 -28.52 13.39 -9.57
C SER A 103 -28.68 12.71 -8.23
N ILE A 104 -28.63 13.53 -7.17
CA ILE A 104 -28.99 13.16 -5.81
C ILE A 104 -30.28 13.89 -5.48
N SER A 105 -31.32 13.15 -5.18
CA SER A 105 -32.60 13.65 -4.68
C SER A 105 -32.66 13.46 -3.15
N LEU A 106 -32.52 14.55 -2.40
CA LEU A 106 -32.67 14.55 -0.95
C LEU A 106 -34.07 15.04 -0.56
N THR A 107 -34.78 14.24 0.24
CA THR A 107 -36.01 14.64 0.93
C THR A 107 -35.72 14.80 2.42
N VAL A 108 -36.05 15.96 3.00
CA VAL A 108 -36.01 16.19 4.45
C VAL A 108 -37.42 16.31 4.97
N THR A 109 -37.72 15.60 6.07
CA THR A 109 -39.01 15.62 6.76
C THR A 109 -38.83 16.17 8.18
N ASP A 110 -39.69 17.10 8.57
CA ASP A 110 -39.71 17.68 9.92
C ASP A 110 -40.52 16.80 10.90
N ALA A 111 -40.46 17.14 12.19
CA ALA A 111 -41.19 16.41 13.24
C ALA A 111 -42.72 16.51 13.13
N ASN A 112 -43.24 17.44 12.32
CA ASN A 112 -44.66 17.63 12.04
C ASN A 112 -45.09 16.91 10.76
N GLN A 113 -44.22 16.09 10.17
CA GLN A 113 -44.45 15.33 8.93
C GLN A 113 -44.55 16.20 7.67
N ASN A 114 -44.13 17.46 7.72
CA ASN A 114 -43.95 18.27 6.51
C ASN A 114 -42.61 17.91 5.87
N SER A 115 -42.58 17.83 4.54
CA SER A 115 -41.37 17.47 3.81
C SER A 115 -41.05 18.44 2.68
N THR A 116 -39.77 18.52 2.36
CA THR A 116 -39.24 19.27 1.22
C THR A 116 -38.22 18.42 0.49
N LYS A 117 -38.02 18.70 -0.80
CA LYS A 117 -37.11 17.95 -1.66
C LYS A 117 -36.22 18.91 -2.44
N ALA A 118 -34.92 18.60 -2.49
CA ALA A 118 -33.96 19.25 -3.36
C ALA A 118 -33.19 18.21 -4.18
N THR A 119 -32.75 18.62 -5.37
CA THR A 119 -31.97 17.77 -6.27
C THR A 119 -30.63 18.42 -6.56
N ALA A 120 -29.54 17.77 -6.16
CA ALA A 120 -28.20 18.14 -6.60
C ALA A 120 -27.88 17.48 -7.94
N LEU A 121 -27.25 18.23 -8.85
CA LEU A 121 -26.78 17.71 -10.12
C LEU A 121 -25.36 17.18 -9.96
N ILE A 122 -25.09 16.04 -10.59
CA ILE A 122 -23.77 15.42 -10.62
C ILE A 122 -23.38 15.24 -12.10
N ASN A 123 -22.18 15.61 -12.47
CA ASN A 123 -21.63 15.18 -13.76
C ASN A 123 -20.74 13.97 -13.52
N LYS A 124 -21.06 12.87 -14.19
CA LYS A 124 -20.20 11.70 -14.25
C LYS A 124 -19.39 11.77 -15.52
N SER A 125 -18.09 11.89 -15.38
CA SER A 125 -17.17 11.66 -16.48
C SER A 125 -16.50 10.33 -16.26
N ASN A 126 -16.22 9.61 -17.33
CA ASN A 126 -15.06 8.74 -17.32
C ASN A 126 -13.87 9.68 -17.45
N GLY A 127 -12.83 9.55 -16.62
CA GLY A 127 -11.64 10.39 -16.75
C GLY A 127 -11.17 10.26 -18.19
N ALA A 128 -10.60 11.31 -18.78
CA ALA A 128 -10.17 11.19 -20.18
C ALA A 128 -9.28 9.94 -20.30
N ILE A 129 -9.67 8.97 -21.11
CA ILE A 129 -8.84 7.78 -21.29
C ILE A 129 -7.75 8.14 -22.28
N LYS A 130 -6.50 7.95 -21.88
CA LYS A 130 -5.35 8.10 -22.76
C LYS A 130 -4.59 6.79 -22.86
N ASP A 131 -4.68 6.17 -24.03
CA ASP A 131 -3.85 5.02 -24.35
C ASP A 131 -2.39 5.47 -24.55
N ILE A 132 -1.48 4.78 -23.88
CA ILE A 132 -0.03 4.95 -23.97
C ILE A 132 0.54 3.69 -24.59
N TYR A 133 1.17 3.84 -25.76
CA TYR A 133 1.72 2.74 -26.52
C TYR A 133 3.24 2.69 -26.39
N ALA A 134 3.80 1.48 -26.44
CA ALA A 134 5.23 1.26 -26.50
C ALA A 134 5.85 2.07 -27.65
N SER A 135 6.95 2.78 -27.35
CA SER A 135 7.69 3.57 -28.33
C SER A 135 9.20 3.50 -28.05
N ALA A 136 10.01 3.61 -29.10
CA ALA A 136 11.47 3.70 -28.96
C ALA A 136 11.86 5.00 -28.22
N ASP A 137 11.12 6.08 -28.47
CA ASP A 137 11.32 7.38 -27.84
C ASP A 137 10.87 7.40 -26.37
N GLY A 138 10.19 6.37 -25.86
CA GLY A 138 9.65 6.32 -24.50
C GLY A 138 8.41 7.19 -24.32
N THR A 139 8.14 7.60 -23.08
CA THR A 139 7.01 8.49 -22.72
C THR A 139 7.31 9.97 -22.94
N GLY A 140 8.59 10.35 -23.01
CA GLY A 140 9.03 11.74 -23.01
C GLY A 140 9.04 12.36 -21.61
N THR A 141 9.54 13.60 -21.51
CA THR A 141 9.35 14.39 -20.29
C THR A 141 7.93 14.94 -20.27
N VAL A 142 7.08 14.38 -19.43
CA VAL A 142 5.62 14.60 -19.46
C VAL A 142 5.03 14.56 -18.06
N THR A 143 3.90 15.23 -17.90
CA THR A 143 3.07 15.16 -16.69
C THR A 143 1.81 14.37 -16.98
N TRP A 144 1.49 13.41 -16.11
CA TRP A 144 0.24 12.69 -16.07
C TRP A 144 -0.64 13.24 -14.95
N SER A 145 -1.89 13.58 -15.27
CA SER A 145 -2.80 14.30 -14.39
C SER A 145 -3.97 13.44 -13.94
N LYS A 146 -4.52 13.71 -12.75
CA LYS A 146 -5.64 12.96 -12.17
C LYS A 146 -6.95 12.96 -12.98
N ASP A 147 -7.12 13.92 -13.88
CA ASP A 147 -8.31 14.02 -14.73
C ASP A 147 -8.29 13.04 -15.93
N THR A 148 -7.24 12.22 -16.04
CA THR A 148 -7.00 11.27 -17.13
C THR A 148 -6.64 9.89 -16.57
N VAL A 149 -7.27 8.84 -17.09
CA VAL A 149 -6.85 7.46 -16.84
C VAL A 149 -5.88 7.05 -17.94
N TYR A 150 -4.64 6.73 -17.57
CA TYR A 150 -3.60 6.33 -18.51
C TYR A 150 -3.62 4.82 -18.67
N VAL A 151 -3.76 4.31 -19.89
CA VAL A 151 -3.83 2.87 -20.17
C VAL A 151 -2.58 2.44 -20.91
N LEU A 152 -1.78 1.56 -20.32
CA LEU A 152 -0.52 1.08 -20.88
C LEU A 152 -0.75 -0.10 -21.82
N HIS A 153 -0.19 -0.02 -23.03
CA HIS A 153 -0.20 -1.07 -24.05
C HIS A 153 1.23 -1.54 -24.29
N GLY A 154 1.62 -2.64 -23.63
CA GLY A 154 2.97 -3.17 -23.68
C GLY A 154 3.93 -2.49 -22.71
N PHE A 155 5.23 -2.68 -22.91
CA PHE A 155 6.29 -2.05 -22.13
C PHE A 155 6.40 -0.55 -22.42
N ILE A 156 6.13 0.27 -21.40
CA ILE A 156 6.16 1.73 -21.48
C ILE A 156 7.39 2.24 -20.73
N PHE A 157 8.34 2.82 -21.47
CA PHE A 157 9.61 3.27 -20.93
C PHE A 157 9.62 4.77 -20.61
N VAL A 158 10.20 5.12 -19.48
CA VAL A 158 10.79 6.45 -19.21
C VAL A 158 12.28 6.33 -19.48
N ASN A 159 12.74 6.81 -20.62
CA ASN A 159 14.12 6.62 -21.09
C ASN A 159 15.12 7.53 -20.36
N ASP A 160 16.42 7.29 -20.57
CA ASP A 160 17.50 8.16 -20.10
C ASP A 160 17.25 9.64 -20.48
N GLY A 161 17.40 10.53 -19.50
CA GLY A 161 17.14 11.96 -19.65
C GLY A 161 15.67 12.37 -19.64
N GLN A 162 14.72 11.43 -19.54
CA GLN A 162 13.29 11.72 -19.43
C GLN A 162 12.84 11.80 -17.98
N THR A 163 11.75 12.53 -17.76
CA THR A 163 11.09 12.60 -16.45
C THR A 163 9.59 12.48 -16.61
N LEU A 164 9.02 11.42 -16.04
CA LEU A 164 7.58 11.24 -15.92
C LEU A 164 7.12 11.79 -14.56
N THR A 165 6.33 12.86 -14.58
CA THR A 165 5.69 13.40 -13.36
C THR A 165 4.25 12.90 -13.30
N ILE A 166 3.81 12.36 -12.16
CA ILE A 166 2.45 11.84 -11.97
C ILE A 166 1.82 12.61 -10.81
N GLU A 167 0.71 13.30 -11.08
CA GLU A 167 -0.02 14.06 -10.07
C GLU A 167 -0.74 13.12 -9.08
N ALA A 168 -0.87 13.58 -7.83
CA ALA A 168 -1.66 12.87 -6.81
C ALA A 168 -3.08 12.55 -7.29
N GLY A 169 -3.57 11.34 -7.00
CA GLY A 169 -4.87 10.84 -7.44
C GLY A 169 -4.91 10.30 -8.88
N THR A 170 -3.79 10.27 -9.61
CA THR A 170 -3.74 9.70 -10.96
C THR A 170 -3.91 8.18 -10.93
N VAL A 171 -4.70 7.67 -11.89
CA VAL A 171 -4.90 6.24 -12.10
C VAL A 171 -4.21 5.80 -13.39
N ILE A 172 -3.38 4.77 -13.28
CA ILE A 172 -2.66 4.14 -14.39
C ILE A 172 -3.10 2.68 -14.45
N LYS A 173 -3.46 2.21 -15.65
CA LYS A 173 -3.95 0.85 -15.88
C LYS A 173 -3.12 0.11 -16.93
N GLY A 174 -2.60 -1.06 -16.62
CA GLY A 174 -1.97 -1.95 -17.60
C GLY A 174 -2.96 -2.88 -18.28
N LEU A 175 -2.78 -3.17 -19.57
CA LEU A 175 -3.50 -4.27 -20.22
C LEU A 175 -2.90 -5.63 -19.83
N PRO A 176 -3.74 -6.68 -19.72
CA PRO A 176 -3.25 -8.03 -19.49
C PRO A 176 -2.39 -8.49 -20.67
N GLY A 177 -1.40 -9.32 -20.37
CA GLY A 177 -0.48 -9.87 -21.35
C GLY A 177 0.60 -10.68 -20.67
N GLN A 178 1.27 -11.52 -21.45
CA GLN A 178 2.37 -12.38 -21.02
C GLN A 178 3.53 -12.26 -22.02
N GLY A 179 4.75 -12.61 -21.60
CA GLY A 179 5.94 -12.47 -22.45
C GLY A 179 6.09 -11.03 -22.99
N SER A 180 6.45 -10.91 -24.26
CA SER A 180 6.58 -9.59 -24.93
C SER A 180 5.27 -8.82 -25.10
N GLY A 181 4.12 -9.42 -24.77
CA GLY A 181 2.81 -8.76 -24.77
C GLY A 181 2.40 -8.19 -23.42
N ALA A 182 3.19 -8.38 -22.36
CA ALA A 182 2.91 -7.84 -21.03
C ALA A 182 2.95 -6.29 -21.04
N SER A 183 2.10 -5.67 -20.21
CA SER A 183 2.11 -4.21 -20.03
C SER A 183 2.74 -3.83 -18.70
N ALA A 184 3.81 -3.03 -18.74
CA ALA A 184 4.53 -2.59 -17.54
C ALA A 184 5.01 -1.14 -17.70
N LEU A 185 5.17 -0.43 -16.59
CA LEU A 185 5.83 0.87 -16.55
C LEU A 185 7.29 0.69 -16.13
N ILE A 186 8.22 1.12 -16.97
CA ILE A 186 9.65 0.88 -16.77
C ILE A 186 10.39 2.20 -16.78
N VAL A 187 11.02 2.53 -15.66
CA VAL A 187 11.96 3.66 -15.57
C VAL A 187 13.34 3.13 -15.90
N ALA A 188 13.77 3.34 -17.14
CA ALA A 188 15.09 2.89 -17.59
C ALA A 188 16.20 3.68 -16.90
N ARG A 189 17.40 3.10 -16.86
CA ARG A 189 18.59 3.73 -16.27
C ARG A 189 18.79 5.16 -16.77
N GLY A 190 18.74 6.12 -15.85
CA GLY A 190 18.87 7.57 -16.13
C GLY A 190 17.56 8.31 -16.41
N GLY A 191 16.44 7.61 -16.55
CA GLY A 191 15.10 8.17 -16.50
C GLY A 191 14.67 8.46 -15.05
N LYS A 192 13.59 9.24 -14.89
CA LYS A 192 13.04 9.59 -13.57
C LYS A 192 11.53 9.47 -13.50
N ILE A 193 11.03 8.97 -12.38
CA ILE A 193 9.61 9.01 -12.02
C ILE A 193 9.41 9.95 -10.84
N MET A 194 8.47 10.88 -10.95
CA MET A 194 8.08 11.80 -9.87
C MET A 194 6.61 11.52 -9.55
N ALA A 195 6.36 10.49 -8.75
CA ALA A 195 5.03 10.05 -8.33
C ALA A 195 4.82 10.38 -6.85
N GLU A 196 4.24 11.56 -6.60
CA GLU A 196 4.03 12.09 -5.25
C GLU A 196 2.53 12.21 -4.97
N GLY A 197 1.92 11.07 -4.61
CA GLY A 197 0.57 11.00 -4.08
C GLY A 197 0.45 11.57 -2.67
N THR A 198 -0.76 11.50 -2.13
CA THR A 198 -1.08 11.83 -0.73
C THR A 198 -1.98 10.75 -0.14
N ALA A 199 -2.13 10.70 1.18
CA ALA A 199 -3.07 9.76 1.79
C ALA A 199 -4.52 9.99 1.29
N GLU A 200 -4.91 11.24 1.03
CA GLU A 200 -6.24 11.59 0.53
C GLU A 200 -6.40 11.38 -0.98
N ALA A 201 -5.29 11.27 -1.72
CA ALA A 201 -5.26 11.09 -3.17
C ALA A 201 -4.02 10.27 -3.56
N PRO A 202 -4.00 8.96 -3.28
CA PRO A 202 -2.89 8.09 -3.66
C PRO A 202 -2.84 7.95 -5.18
N ILE A 203 -1.67 7.62 -5.71
CA ILE A 203 -1.51 7.22 -7.11
C ILE A 203 -1.76 5.71 -7.18
N ILE A 204 -2.63 5.27 -8.09
CA ILE A 204 -2.98 3.86 -8.23
C ILE A 204 -2.47 3.35 -9.58
N MET A 205 -1.66 2.29 -9.56
CA MET A 205 -1.21 1.54 -10.73
C MET A 205 -1.80 0.13 -10.64
N THR A 206 -2.62 -0.28 -11.60
CA THR A 206 -3.37 -1.55 -11.52
C THR A 206 -3.65 -2.16 -12.90
N GLY A 207 -4.27 -3.33 -12.97
CA GLY A 207 -4.73 -3.91 -14.22
C GLY A 207 -5.99 -3.23 -14.76
N LYS A 208 -6.22 -3.33 -16.07
CA LYS A 208 -7.40 -2.72 -16.72
C LYS A 208 -8.75 -3.20 -16.17
N ALA A 209 -8.79 -4.44 -15.67
CA ALA A 209 -9.99 -5.06 -15.13
C ALA A 209 -10.38 -4.56 -13.73
N ASP A 210 -9.44 -3.99 -12.97
CA ASP A 210 -9.72 -3.37 -11.68
C ASP A 210 -10.50 -2.08 -11.90
N ASP A 211 -11.75 -2.04 -11.45
CA ASP A 211 -12.66 -0.90 -11.55
C ASP A 211 -12.60 0.04 -10.34
N LEU A 212 -11.68 -0.23 -9.40
CA LEU A 212 -11.44 0.53 -8.17
C LEU A 212 -12.63 0.55 -7.20
N ASN A 213 -13.63 -0.32 -7.38
CA ASN A 213 -14.78 -0.42 -6.48
C ASN A 213 -14.82 -1.76 -5.71
N GLY A 214 -13.78 -2.59 -5.86
CA GLY A 214 -13.67 -3.89 -5.20
C GLY A 214 -14.44 -5.02 -5.92
N SER A 215 -14.82 -4.84 -7.18
CA SER A 215 -15.43 -5.93 -7.97
C SER A 215 -14.44 -6.98 -8.43
N LEU A 216 -13.15 -6.63 -8.55
CA LEU A 216 -12.09 -7.59 -8.81
C LEU A 216 -11.79 -8.37 -7.52
N PRO A 217 -11.69 -9.71 -7.56
CA PRO A 217 -11.31 -10.50 -6.39
C PRO A 217 -9.98 -10.02 -5.79
N ASP A 218 -9.88 -10.04 -4.46
CA ASP A 218 -8.69 -9.55 -3.75
C ASP A 218 -7.43 -10.37 -4.07
N ASP A 219 -7.58 -11.61 -4.52
CA ASP A 219 -6.51 -12.51 -4.93
C ASP A 219 -6.28 -12.53 -6.46
N ALA A 220 -6.93 -11.63 -7.20
CA ALA A 220 -6.64 -11.50 -8.63
C ALA A 220 -5.20 -10.98 -8.84
N ASN A 221 -4.44 -11.65 -9.68
CA ASN A 221 -3.07 -11.29 -10.05
C ASN A 221 -2.87 -11.50 -11.56
N GLN A 222 -1.67 -11.26 -12.07
CA GLN A 222 -1.30 -11.34 -13.50
C GLN A 222 -2.18 -10.47 -14.42
N THR A 223 -2.77 -9.40 -13.89
CA THR A 223 -3.69 -8.55 -14.67
C THR A 223 -2.96 -7.49 -15.50
N TRP A 224 -1.67 -7.28 -15.18
CA TRP A 224 -0.65 -6.52 -15.90
C TRP A 224 0.73 -6.86 -15.30
N GLY A 225 1.80 -6.26 -15.83
CA GLY A 225 3.18 -6.53 -15.41
C GLY A 225 3.51 -6.02 -14.01
N GLY A 226 3.63 -4.70 -13.85
CA GLY A 226 4.11 -4.09 -12.62
C GLY A 226 4.93 -2.84 -12.90
N LEU A 227 5.69 -2.40 -11.90
CA LEU A 227 6.58 -1.24 -11.97
C LEU A 227 8.05 -1.67 -11.87
N ILE A 228 8.86 -1.25 -12.82
CA ILE A 228 10.30 -1.54 -12.82
C ILE A 228 11.07 -0.21 -12.78
N ILE A 229 12.03 -0.07 -11.85
CA ILE A 229 12.89 1.10 -11.75
C ILE A 229 14.35 0.66 -11.80
N LEU A 230 15.08 1.16 -12.80
CA LEU A 230 16.48 0.83 -13.05
C LEU A 230 17.36 2.06 -12.79
N GLY A 231 18.35 1.90 -11.93
CA GLY A 231 19.29 2.94 -11.52
C GLY A 231 20.74 2.66 -11.93
N LYS A 232 21.63 3.51 -11.42
CA LYS A 232 23.07 3.52 -11.71
C LYS A 232 23.94 3.12 -10.51
N ALA A 233 23.34 2.60 -9.44
CA ALA A 233 24.07 2.15 -8.25
C ALA A 233 24.90 0.89 -8.53
N THR A 234 25.75 0.52 -7.58
CA THR A 234 26.59 -0.67 -7.66
C THR A 234 25.79 -1.94 -7.40
N THR A 235 26.27 -3.07 -7.93
CA THR A 235 25.70 -4.41 -7.76
C THR A 235 26.84 -5.41 -7.61
N SER A 236 26.55 -6.63 -7.14
CA SER A 236 27.54 -7.71 -7.08
C SER A 236 27.93 -8.28 -8.46
N ASN A 237 27.31 -7.85 -9.57
CA ASN A 237 27.52 -8.34 -10.95
C ASN A 237 28.89 -8.01 -11.57
N VAL A 238 29.98 -8.16 -10.81
CA VAL A 238 31.34 -7.78 -11.19
C VAL A 238 31.85 -8.66 -12.35
N ALA A 239 31.46 -9.93 -12.41
CA ALA A 239 31.84 -10.82 -13.51
C ALA A 239 31.23 -10.38 -14.86
N GLU A 240 30.10 -9.69 -14.84
CA GLU A 240 29.38 -9.13 -15.99
C GLU A 240 29.73 -7.65 -16.25
N GLY A 241 30.69 -7.09 -15.50
CA GLY A 241 31.13 -5.70 -15.66
C GLY A 241 30.31 -4.67 -14.89
N GLY A 242 29.50 -5.10 -13.92
CA GLY A 242 28.70 -4.25 -13.02
C GLY A 242 27.31 -3.92 -13.54
N GLU A 243 26.88 -4.53 -14.64
CA GLU A 243 25.57 -4.33 -15.27
C GLU A 243 24.90 -5.68 -15.58
N LYS A 244 23.58 -5.77 -15.44
CA LYS A 244 22.79 -6.96 -15.78
C LYS A 244 21.44 -6.52 -16.37
N SER A 245 20.82 -7.41 -17.16
CA SER A 245 19.43 -7.24 -17.59
C SER A 245 18.51 -7.56 -16.42
N ILE A 246 17.53 -6.70 -16.17
CA ILE A 246 16.49 -6.98 -15.18
C ILE A 246 15.63 -8.15 -15.61
N GLU A 247 15.16 -8.94 -14.64
CA GLU A 247 14.09 -9.90 -14.86
C GLU A 247 12.81 -9.22 -15.39
N GLY A 248 11.98 -9.98 -16.10
CA GLY A 248 10.72 -9.48 -16.62
C GLY A 248 10.85 -8.66 -17.92
N ILE A 249 12.08 -8.39 -18.39
CA ILE A 249 12.36 -7.71 -19.66
C ILE A 249 13.28 -8.58 -20.53
N PRO A 250 12.96 -8.81 -21.82
CA PRO A 250 13.86 -9.54 -22.71
C PRO A 250 15.26 -8.91 -22.75
N GLU A 251 16.32 -9.72 -22.62
CA GLU A 251 17.73 -9.23 -22.65
C GLU A 251 18.09 -8.48 -23.95
N THR A 252 17.33 -8.67 -25.03
CA THR A 252 17.52 -7.94 -26.29
C THR A 252 17.05 -6.49 -26.22
N GLU A 253 16.30 -6.12 -25.19
CA GLU A 253 15.85 -4.77 -24.90
C GLU A 253 16.85 -4.06 -23.97
N SER A 254 17.82 -3.37 -24.56
CA SER A 254 18.92 -2.70 -23.83
C SER A 254 18.47 -1.67 -22.78
N ARG A 255 17.24 -1.18 -22.84
CA ARG A 255 16.67 -0.27 -21.82
C ARG A 255 16.33 -0.99 -20.52
N GLY A 256 16.31 -2.33 -20.51
CA GLY A 256 16.18 -3.17 -19.33
C GLY A 256 17.49 -3.38 -18.54
N LEU A 257 18.59 -2.74 -18.95
CA LEU A 257 19.86 -2.82 -18.21
C LEU A 257 19.87 -1.91 -16.99
N TYR A 258 20.30 -2.46 -15.85
CA TYR A 258 20.59 -1.73 -14.61
C TYR A 258 22.05 -1.88 -14.20
N GLY A 259 22.46 -1.12 -13.19
CA GLY A 259 23.81 -1.17 -12.64
C GLY A 259 24.67 0.01 -13.04
N GLY A 260 25.83 0.15 -12.40
CA GLY A 260 26.72 1.29 -12.54
C GLY A 260 27.67 1.43 -11.37
N THR A 261 27.98 2.67 -11.01
CA THR A 261 29.00 3.00 -10.00
C THR A 261 28.59 4.13 -9.06
N ASP A 262 27.32 4.55 -9.10
CA ASP A 262 26.81 5.71 -8.35
C ASP A 262 25.71 5.29 -7.37
N ASP A 263 26.08 4.85 -6.17
CA ASP A 263 25.12 4.54 -5.10
C ASP A 263 24.33 5.78 -4.64
N ALA A 264 24.72 6.97 -5.08
CA ALA A 264 24.03 8.22 -4.81
C ALA A 264 23.18 8.69 -6.01
N ASP A 265 22.90 7.80 -6.96
CA ASP A 265 21.95 7.99 -8.07
C ASP A 265 20.53 8.31 -7.56
N ASN A 266 19.74 8.95 -8.41
CA ASN A 266 18.38 9.36 -8.09
C ASN A 266 17.43 9.08 -9.27
N SER A 267 16.66 8.01 -9.14
CA SER A 267 15.62 7.58 -10.09
C SER A 267 14.27 8.29 -9.86
N GLY A 268 14.17 9.16 -8.85
CA GLY A 268 13.03 10.02 -8.58
C GLY A 268 12.36 9.76 -7.22
N VAL A 269 11.03 9.79 -7.20
CA VAL A 269 10.19 9.70 -6.00
C VAL A 269 8.99 8.78 -6.26
N LEU A 270 8.78 7.84 -5.34
CA LEU A 270 7.50 7.14 -5.14
C LEU A 270 6.99 7.47 -3.74
N LYS A 271 5.84 8.14 -3.66
CA LYS A 271 5.18 8.45 -2.40
C LYS A 271 3.66 8.30 -2.46
N TYR A 272 3.06 7.58 -1.52
CA TYR A 272 1.62 7.21 -1.53
C TYR A 272 1.22 6.61 -2.89
N VAL A 273 1.92 5.55 -3.27
CA VAL A 273 1.71 4.79 -4.51
C VAL A 273 1.24 3.39 -4.17
N SER A 274 0.15 2.96 -4.80
CA SER A 274 -0.42 1.61 -4.66
C SER A 274 -0.33 0.89 -6.00
N VAL A 275 0.45 -0.19 -6.04
CA VAL A 275 0.64 -1.08 -7.19
C VAL A 275 -0.13 -2.36 -6.94
N ARG A 276 -1.14 -2.67 -7.77
CA ARG A 276 -2.11 -3.74 -7.48
C ARG A 276 -2.18 -4.76 -8.62
N HIS A 277 -2.44 -6.02 -8.27
CA HIS A 277 -2.85 -7.07 -9.21
C HIS A 277 -1.84 -7.34 -10.34
N GLY A 278 -0.55 -7.11 -10.09
CA GLY A 278 0.56 -7.28 -11.04
C GLY A 278 0.99 -8.73 -11.23
N GLY A 279 2.17 -8.96 -11.81
CA GLY A 279 2.75 -10.29 -11.89
C GLY A 279 2.70 -10.99 -13.24
N SER A 280 2.89 -10.28 -14.37
CA SER A 280 2.94 -10.97 -15.67
C SER A 280 4.12 -11.95 -15.76
N VAL A 281 3.83 -13.17 -16.19
CA VAL A 281 4.79 -14.23 -16.54
C VAL A 281 5.41 -13.95 -17.91
N ILE A 282 6.73 -13.79 -17.93
CA ILE A 282 7.49 -13.46 -19.14
C ILE A 282 8.12 -14.72 -19.73
N GLY A 283 8.62 -15.61 -18.87
CA GLY A 283 9.23 -16.89 -19.21
C GLY A 283 8.97 -17.95 -18.15
N ALA A 284 9.72 -19.05 -18.19
CA ALA A 284 9.76 -19.96 -17.04
C ALA A 284 10.75 -19.36 -16.03
N ASP A 285 10.32 -19.23 -14.79
CA ASP A 285 11.09 -18.61 -13.70
C ASP A 285 11.59 -17.21 -14.14
N ASN A 286 10.68 -16.43 -14.72
CA ASN A 286 10.92 -15.07 -15.21
C ASN A 286 9.60 -14.31 -15.22
N GLU A 287 9.30 -13.63 -14.12
CA GLU A 287 8.06 -12.93 -13.83
C GLU A 287 8.35 -11.44 -13.63
N ILE A 288 7.32 -10.58 -13.70
CA ILE A 288 7.47 -9.16 -13.30
C ILE A 288 6.95 -9.00 -11.87
N ASN A 289 7.80 -8.53 -10.97
CA ASN A 289 7.42 -8.24 -9.59
C ASN A 289 6.46 -7.06 -9.45
N GLY A 290 5.85 -6.93 -8.28
CA GLY A 290 5.01 -5.77 -7.99
C GLY A 290 5.80 -4.49 -8.19
N ILE A 291 6.98 -4.42 -7.57
CA ILE A 291 8.01 -3.42 -7.88
C ILE A 291 9.39 -4.08 -7.95
N SER A 292 10.06 -3.99 -9.10
CA SER A 292 11.48 -4.37 -9.24
C SER A 292 12.37 -3.14 -9.12
N LEU A 293 13.38 -3.20 -8.25
CA LEU A 293 14.35 -2.13 -8.00
C LEU A 293 15.76 -2.57 -8.39
N GLY A 294 16.13 -2.35 -9.66
CA GLY A 294 17.46 -2.68 -10.17
C GLY A 294 18.47 -1.57 -9.96
N ALA A 295 19.48 -1.77 -9.11
CA ALA A 295 20.54 -0.82 -8.80
C ALA A 295 20.04 0.61 -8.54
N VAL A 296 18.95 0.76 -7.79
CA VAL A 296 18.40 2.08 -7.44
C VAL A 296 19.32 2.77 -6.42
N GLY A 297 19.60 4.05 -6.64
CA GLY A 297 20.49 4.81 -5.76
C GLY A 297 19.79 5.38 -4.52
N SER A 298 20.60 5.65 -3.49
CA SER A 298 20.19 6.14 -2.16
C SER A 298 19.53 7.52 -2.12
N LYS A 299 19.60 8.29 -3.22
CA LYS A 299 18.90 9.58 -3.35
C LYS A 299 17.50 9.46 -3.95
N THR A 300 17.07 8.26 -4.33
CA THR A 300 15.69 7.97 -4.71
C THR A 300 14.82 7.93 -3.44
N THR A 301 13.67 8.58 -3.46
CA THR A 301 12.74 8.58 -2.32
C THR A 301 11.67 7.52 -2.52
N LEU A 302 11.56 6.57 -1.58
CA LEU A 302 10.58 5.49 -1.61
C LEU A 302 9.88 5.45 -0.24
N ASP A 303 8.66 5.99 -0.16
CA ASP A 303 7.97 6.21 1.10
C ASP A 303 6.46 5.99 0.97
N HIS A 304 5.80 5.28 1.88
CA HIS A 304 4.35 4.99 1.77
C HIS A 304 3.99 4.30 0.44
N ILE A 305 4.46 3.06 0.30
CA ILE A 305 4.24 2.23 -0.88
C ILE A 305 3.38 1.04 -0.50
N GLU A 306 2.40 0.73 -1.35
CA GLU A 306 1.64 -0.50 -1.28
C GLU A 306 1.89 -1.35 -2.53
N VAL A 307 2.13 -2.64 -2.31
CA VAL A 307 1.95 -3.67 -3.34
C VAL A 307 0.86 -4.61 -2.87
N PHE A 308 -0.12 -4.88 -3.72
CA PHE A 308 -1.26 -5.70 -3.37
C PHE A 308 -1.54 -6.76 -4.44
N SER A 309 -1.55 -8.03 -4.05
CA SER A 309 -1.87 -9.18 -4.91
C SER A 309 -1.00 -9.26 -6.16
N ASN A 310 0.32 -9.34 -5.98
CA ASN A 310 1.24 -9.66 -7.06
C ASN A 310 1.35 -11.18 -7.23
N PHE A 311 1.47 -11.67 -8.47
CA PHE A 311 1.64 -13.12 -8.72
C PHE A 311 2.96 -13.67 -8.18
N ASP A 312 3.99 -12.83 -8.23
CA ASP A 312 5.35 -13.14 -7.82
C ASP A 312 5.65 -12.35 -6.53
N ASP A 313 6.76 -11.62 -6.46
CA ASP A 313 7.13 -10.90 -5.25
C ASP A 313 6.40 -9.57 -5.06
N GLY A 314 6.40 -9.11 -3.82
CA GLY A 314 5.96 -7.75 -3.50
C GLY A 314 6.93 -6.72 -4.05
N ILE A 315 8.14 -6.70 -3.49
CA ILE A 315 9.25 -5.87 -3.96
C ILE A 315 10.47 -6.76 -4.04
N GLU A 316 11.15 -6.71 -5.19
CA GLU A 316 12.43 -7.38 -5.39
C GLU A 316 13.54 -6.35 -5.64
N PHE A 317 14.67 -6.52 -4.95
CA PHE A 317 15.85 -5.68 -5.08
C PHE A 317 16.92 -6.40 -5.88
N PHE A 318 17.41 -5.78 -6.95
CA PHE A 318 18.59 -6.27 -7.67
C PHE A 318 19.75 -5.32 -7.46
N GLY A 319 20.44 -5.48 -6.33
CA GLY A 319 21.54 -4.62 -5.91
C GLY A 319 21.13 -3.19 -5.56
N GLY A 320 22.11 -2.28 -5.57
CA GLY A 320 21.92 -0.87 -5.25
C GLY A 320 21.75 -0.56 -3.76
N ALA A 321 21.43 0.70 -3.48
CA ALA A 321 21.34 1.23 -2.12
C ALA A 321 20.08 2.08 -1.87
N PRO A 322 18.87 1.70 -2.36
CA PRO A 322 17.66 2.46 -2.06
C PRO A 322 17.33 2.48 -0.57
N ASN A 323 16.64 3.52 -0.12
CA ASN A 323 16.12 3.63 1.24
C ASN A 323 14.60 3.66 1.20
N LEU A 324 13.94 2.70 1.86
CA LEU A 324 12.49 2.56 1.88
C LEU A 324 11.95 2.84 3.29
N THR A 325 10.85 3.59 3.36
CA THR A 325 10.07 3.75 4.59
C THR A 325 8.59 3.49 4.37
N ASN A 326 7.89 2.90 5.34
CA ASN A 326 6.43 2.75 5.31
C ASN A 326 5.96 1.94 4.09
N VAL A 327 6.21 0.63 4.07
CA VAL A 327 5.91 -0.26 2.94
C VAL A 327 4.92 -1.34 3.36
N VAL A 328 3.83 -1.53 2.63
CA VAL A 328 2.87 -2.62 2.88
C VAL A 328 2.76 -3.54 1.65
N LEU A 329 3.08 -4.81 1.83
CA LEU A 329 3.09 -5.84 0.80
C LEU A 329 2.07 -6.90 1.20
N SER A 330 0.98 -7.00 0.46
CA SER A 330 -0.14 -7.88 0.81
C SER A 330 -0.41 -8.86 -0.31
N TYR A 331 -0.62 -10.12 0.06
CA TYR A 331 -1.04 -11.20 -0.85
C TYR A 331 -0.07 -11.40 -2.03
N THR A 332 1.23 -11.28 -1.79
CA THR A 332 2.24 -11.67 -2.79
C THR A 332 2.14 -13.17 -3.03
N GLY A 333 2.34 -13.61 -4.27
CA GLY A 333 2.19 -15.01 -4.66
C GLY A 333 3.45 -15.83 -4.37
N ASP A 334 4.63 -15.22 -4.49
CA ASP A 334 5.90 -15.79 -4.05
C ASP A 334 6.43 -15.14 -2.78
N ASP A 335 7.42 -14.25 -2.83
CA ASP A 335 8.03 -13.67 -1.66
C ASP A 335 7.48 -12.28 -1.33
N GLY A 336 7.63 -11.88 -0.06
CA GLY A 336 7.23 -10.54 0.37
C GLY A 336 8.23 -9.51 -0.11
N LEU A 337 9.39 -9.54 0.54
CA LEU A 337 10.59 -8.82 0.15
C LEU A 337 11.56 -9.84 -0.42
N ASP A 338 12.02 -9.65 -1.63
CA ASP A 338 13.10 -10.46 -2.21
C ASP A 338 14.31 -9.58 -2.50
N GLU A 339 15.50 -10.09 -2.22
CA GLU A 339 16.76 -9.38 -2.34
C GLU A 339 17.79 -10.20 -3.06
N ASP A 340 18.44 -9.54 -3.99
CA ASP A 340 19.37 -10.16 -4.89
C ASP A 340 20.50 -9.19 -5.24
N GLU A 341 21.54 -9.72 -5.84
CA GLU A 341 22.60 -8.95 -6.51
C GLU A 341 23.29 -7.85 -5.67
N GLY A 342 23.41 -8.10 -4.36
CA GLY A 342 24.21 -7.29 -3.45
C GLY A 342 23.51 -6.03 -2.95
N PHE A 343 22.19 -6.05 -2.71
CA PHE A 343 21.47 -4.91 -2.14
C PHE A 343 22.07 -4.45 -0.80
N HIS A 344 22.33 -3.15 -0.65
CA HIS A 344 23.02 -2.57 0.51
C HIS A 344 22.41 -1.24 0.97
N GLY A 345 21.10 -1.12 0.82
CA GLY A 345 20.30 0.01 1.31
C GLY A 345 19.64 -0.22 2.66
N THR A 346 18.51 0.44 2.89
CA THR A 346 17.76 0.34 4.15
C THR A 346 16.26 0.19 3.93
N VAL A 347 15.60 -0.53 4.85
CA VAL A 347 14.14 -0.68 4.89
C VAL A 347 13.66 -0.44 6.32
N GLN A 348 12.74 0.51 6.52
CA GLN A 348 12.14 0.76 7.83
C GLN A 348 10.62 0.85 7.78
N TYR A 349 9.94 0.20 8.73
CA TYR A 349 8.47 0.12 8.79
C TYR A 349 7.87 -0.58 7.57
N ALA A 350 8.14 -1.88 7.42
CA ALA A 350 7.55 -2.68 6.35
C ALA A 350 6.66 -3.79 6.91
N LEU A 351 5.44 -3.92 6.40
CA LEU A 351 4.52 -5.01 6.67
C LEU A 351 4.46 -5.92 5.44
N VAL A 352 4.75 -7.20 5.63
CA VAL A 352 4.44 -8.27 4.66
C VAL A 352 3.27 -9.07 5.24
N TRP A 353 2.16 -9.15 4.50
CA TRP A 353 0.98 -9.93 4.84
C TRP A 353 0.77 -11.04 3.82
N LYS A 354 1.25 -12.24 4.19
CA LYS A 354 1.06 -13.48 3.44
C LYS A 354 -0.26 -14.13 3.82
N LYS A 355 -0.90 -14.80 2.87
CA LYS A 355 -2.10 -15.59 3.08
C LYS A 355 -1.94 -16.93 2.37
N ALA A 356 -2.03 -18.03 3.11
CA ALA A 356 -1.75 -19.36 2.56
C ALA A 356 -2.54 -19.70 1.27
N SER A 357 -3.73 -19.13 1.09
CA SER A 357 -4.58 -19.37 -0.08
C SER A 357 -4.20 -18.56 -1.33
N THR A 358 -3.34 -17.54 -1.21
CA THR A 358 -2.89 -16.69 -2.32
C THR A 358 -1.46 -17.03 -2.75
N ASN A 359 -0.88 -18.07 -2.18
CA ASN A 359 0.46 -18.53 -2.49
C ASN A 359 0.45 -19.24 -3.84
N GLU A 360 1.22 -18.73 -4.79
CA GLU A 360 1.33 -19.22 -6.17
C GLU A 360 2.66 -19.96 -6.41
N SER A 361 3.66 -19.67 -5.57
CA SER A 361 4.99 -20.30 -5.63
C SER A 361 5.10 -21.57 -4.78
N SER A 362 6.20 -22.30 -5.03
CA SER A 362 6.59 -23.50 -4.32
C SER A 362 7.22 -23.22 -2.96
N ASP A 363 7.62 -21.99 -2.69
CA ASP A 363 8.39 -21.54 -1.54
C ASP A 363 8.12 -20.08 -1.14
N PRO A 364 6.85 -19.67 -1.00
CA PRO A 364 6.45 -18.31 -0.64
C PRO A 364 6.79 -17.98 0.82
N ARG A 365 7.78 -17.10 1.04
CA ARG A 365 8.24 -16.69 2.38
C ARG A 365 7.78 -15.27 2.69
N GLY A 366 8.15 -14.82 3.89
CA GLY A 366 8.05 -13.41 4.26
C GLY A 366 9.15 -12.59 3.58
N ALA A 367 10.33 -13.18 3.42
CA ALA A 367 11.40 -12.64 2.61
C ALA A 367 12.36 -13.72 2.08
N GLU A 368 12.87 -13.53 0.87
CA GLU A 368 14.06 -14.21 0.34
C GLU A 368 15.22 -13.20 0.33
N LEU A 369 16.41 -13.65 0.73
CA LEU A 369 17.52 -12.77 1.11
C LEU A 369 18.82 -13.34 0.55
N ASP A 370 19.08 -13.02 -0.70
CA ASP A 370 20.23 -13.49 -1.44
C ASP A 370 21.36 -12.45 -1.47
N GLY A 371 22.58 -12.96 -1.59
CA GLY A 371 23.76 -12.14 -1.79
C GLY A 371 24.00 -11.84 -3.26
N GLY A 372 25.04 -12.45 -3.83
CA GLY A 372 25.29 -12.39 -5.27
C GLY A 372 25.13 -13.79 -5.87
N VAL A 373 24.78 -13.91 -7.14
CA VAL A 373 24.50 -15.23 -7.74
C VAL A 373 25.67 -15.80 -8.55
N GLY A 374 25.84 -17.12 -8.52
CA GLY A 374 26.74 -17.87 -9.39
C GLY A 374 28.23 -17.48 -9.27
N ALA A 375 28.76 -16.80 -10.30
CA ALA A 375 30.15 -16.34 -10.31
C ALA A 375 30.36 -15.09 -9.42
N ASN A 376 29.28 -14.42 -9.04
CA ASN A 376 29.26 -13.18 -8.26
C ASN A 376 29.01 -13.37 -6.77
N GLU A 377 28.72 -14.57 -6.28
CA GLU A 377 28.53 -14.86 -4.83
C GLU A 377 29.67 -14.29 -3.97
N ALA A 378 30.90 -14.36 -4.48
CA ALA A 378 32.09 -13.83 -3.81
C ALA A 378 32.39 -12.35 -4.10
N ALA A 379 31.62 -11.68 -4.95
CA ALA A 379 31.87 -10.32 -5.38
C ALA A 379 31.37 -9.29 -4.36
N LYS A 380 31.88 -8.06 -4.47
CA LYS A 380 31.44 -6.92 -3.68
C LYS A 380 30.74 -5.90 -4.58
N PRO A 381 29.79 -5.11 -4.06
CA PRO A 381 29.28 -5.10 -2.68
C PRO A 381 28.57 -6.42 -2.32
N PHE A 382 28.71 -6.83 -1.05
CA PHE A 382 27.87 -7.90 -0.50
C PHE A 382 26.48 -7.33 -0.19
N ALA A 383 25.45 -8.19 -0.24
CA ALA A 383 24.14 -7.80 0.26
C ALA A 383 24.23 -7.56 1.76
N THR A 384 24.13 -6.31 2.20
CA THR A 384 24.29 -5.93 3.61
C THR A 384 23.22 -4.95 4.09
N PRO A 385 21.94 -5.11 3.67
CA PRO A 385 20.93 -4.13 3.96
C PRO A 385 20.66 -4.00 5.46
N LYS A 386 20.12 -2.85 5.86
CA LYS A 386 19.71 -2.59 7.25
C LYS A 386 18.20 -2.49 7.30
N MET A 387 17.57 -3.56 7.80
CA MET A 387 16.13 -3.61 8.00
C MET A 387 15.79 -3.38 9.46
N SER A 388 14.81 -2.52 9.72
CA SER A 388 14.25 -2.36 11.06
C SER A 388 12.74 -2.16 11.04
N ASN A 389 12.06 -2.54 12.12
CA ASN A 389 10.61 -2.38 12.21
C ASN A 389 9.87 -3.15 11.10
N ILE A 390 10.33 -4.36 10.79
CA ILE A 390 9.67 -5.22 9.81
C ILE A 390 8.62 -6.05 10.54
N THR A 391 7.47 -6.27 9.92
CA THR A 391 6.48 -7.25 10.36
C THR A 391 6.24 -8.23 9.23
N LEU A 392 6.75 -9.45 9.39
CA LEU A 392 6.43 -10.57 8.52
C LEU A 392 5.25 -11.28 9.16
N PHE A 393 4.10 -11.26 8.50
CA PHE A 393 2.85 -11.82 9.00
C PHE A 393 2.32 -12.85 8.00
N ASN A 394 2.28 -14.11 8.41
CA ASN A 394 1.67 -15.18 7.63
C ASN A 394 0.32 -15.60 8.24
N GLU A 395 -0.73 -15.45 7.44
CA GLU A 395 -2.08 -15.86 7.78
C GLU A 395 -2.35 -17.29 7.31
N GLY A 396 -2.35 -18.20 8.29
CA GLY A 396 -2.66 -19.60 8.10
C GLY A 396 -1.47 -20.42 7.62
N THR A 397 -1.69 -21.73 7.52
CA THR A 397 -0.68 -22.70 7.08
C THR A 397 -0.98 -23.13 5.65
N ASN A 398 0.03 -23.16 4.79
CA ASN A 398 -0.07 -23.80 3.48
C ASN A 398 0.34 -25.27 3.61
N ASP A 399 -0.66 -26.16 3.74
CA ASP A 399 -0.42 -27.61 3.90
C ASP A 399 0.12 -28.30 2.63
N ASN A 400 0.10 -27.62 1.47
CA ASN A 400 0.63 -28.16 0.22
C ASN A 400 2.16 -28.03 0.11
N LEU A 401 2.79 -27.22 0.97
CA LEU A 401 4.23 -27.00 0.97
C LEU A 401 4.94 -27.99 1.89
N THR A 402 6.17 -28.36 1.54
CA THR A 402 7.07 -29.11 2.43
C THR A 402 7.57 -28.20 3.56
N ALA A 403 8.05 -28.78 4.67
CA ALA A 403 8.57 -27.98 5.78
C ALA A 403 9.74 -27.05 5.38
N SER A 404 10.59 -27.49 4.43
CA SER A 404 11.69 -26.70 3.86
C SER A 404 11.21 -25.48 3.08
N ASN A 405 9.96 -25.49 2.60
CA ASN A 405 9.41 -24.45 1.72
C ASN A 405 8.39 -23.58 2.46
N LYS A 406 8.37 -23.61 3.80
CA LYS A 406 7.53 -22.77 4.65
C LYS A 406 8.33 -21.73 5.44
N GLN A 407 9.57 -21.46 5.01
CA GLN A 407 10.52 -20.64 5.77
C GLN A 407 9.91 -19.27 6.09
N THR A 408 10.27 -18.73 7.25
CA THR A 408 9.92 -17.34 7.61
C THR A 408 10.67 -16.40 6.68
N PHE A 409 11.97 -16.62 6.54
CA PHE A 409 12.83 -16.06 5.51
C PHE A 409 14.07 -16.93 5.33
N TYR A 410 14.69 -16.85 4.16
CA TYR A 410 15.88 -17.62 3.80
C TYR A 410 17.06 -16.69 3.48
N MET A 411 18.21 -16.91 4.13
CA MET A 411 19.43 -16.12 3.92
C MET A 411 20.50 -16.96 3.23
N ARG A 412 20.87 -16.63 2.00
CA ARG A 412 21.88 -17.39 1.24
C ARG A 412 22.82 -16.52 0.42
N ASP A 413 23.78 -17.18 -0.23
CA ASP A 413 24.69 -16.60 -1.22
C ASP A 413 25.50 -15.40 -0.69
N GLY A 414 25.77 -15.42 0.62
CA GLY A 414 26.59 -14.42 1.29
C GLY A 414 25.81 -13.20 1.74
N TRP A 415 24.49 -13.33 1.91
CA TRP A 415 23.70 -12.29 2.53
C TRP A 415 24.20 -11.98 3.94
N GLY A 416 24.45 -10.70 4.20
CA GLY A 416 25.02 -10.16 5.43
C GLY A 416 24.22 -8.99 5.99
N GLY A 417 22.92 -8.92 5.68
CA GLY A 417 22.03 -7.87 6.13
C GLY A 417 21.64 -7.98 7.60
N SER A 418 20.61 -7.25 8.00
CA SER A 418 20.21 -7.23 9.41
C SER A 418 18.73 -6.98 9.61
N PHE A 419 18.13 -7.68 10.57
CA PHE A 419 16.79 -7.40 11.12
C PHE A 419 16.90 -6.91 12.56
N TYR A 420 16.43 -5.68 12.79
CA TYR A 420 16.33 -5.09 14.13
C TYR A 420 14.92 -4.67 14.47
N ASN A 421 14.51 -4.89 15.72
CA ASN A 421 13.23 -4.38 16.22
C ASN A 421 12.03 -4.82 15.36
N SER A 422 12.01 -6.06 14.90
CA SER A 422 11.00 -6.60 13.98
C SER A 422 10.10 -7.63 14.66
N ILE A 423 9.01 -8.01 13.99
CA ILE A 423 8.06 -9.04 14.42
C ILE A 423 7.94 -10.08 13.30
N PHE A 424 8.11 -11.36 13.63
CA PHE A 424 7.87 -12.49 12.72
C PHE A 424 6.73 -13.34 13.27
N TYR A 425 5.65 -13.49 12.51
CA TYR A 425 4.40 -14.04 13.02
C TYR A 425 3.78 -15.06 12.06
N GLY A 426 3.39 -16.22 12.60
CA GLY A 426 2.48 -17.16 11.94
C GLY A 426 3.09 -18.03 10.84
N PHE A 427 4.40 -18.00 10.63
CA PHE A 427 5.09 -18.89 9.70
C PHE A 427 5.24 -20.30 10.28
N ASP A 428 5.25 -21.32 9.42
CA ASP A 428 5.38 -22.72 9.82
C ASP A 428 6.83 -23.24 9.75
N GLY A 429 7.68 -22.60 8.94
CA GLY A 429 9.06 -22.99 8.73
C GLY A 429 10.06 -22.02 9.34
N PRO A 430 11.35 -22.38 9.29
CA PRO A 430 12.40 -21.74 10.06
C PRO A 430 12.83 -20.39 9.46
N ILE A 431 13.56 -19.64 10.27
CA ILE A 431 14.59 -18.71 9.82
C ILE A 431 15.75 -19.58 9.32
N ASP A 432 15.99 -19.59 8.01
CA ASP A 432 16.99 -20.46 7.39
C ASP A 432 18.24 -19.67 7.03
N MET A 433 19.40 -20.16 7.47
CA MET A 433 20.70 -19.60 7.17
C MET A 433 21.54 -20.62 6.40
N GLU A 434 21.96 -20.24 5.20
CA GLU A 434 22.86 -21.06 4.41
C GLU A 434 24.27 -21.08 5.02
N ARG A 435 24.86 -22.27 5.07
CA ARG A 435 26.29 -22.44 5.28
C ARG A 435 26.89 -23.37 4.24
N ARG A 436 27.80 -22.82 3.43
CA ARG A 436 28.57 -23.56 2.43
C ARG A 436 30.08 -23.39 2.62
N THR A 437 30.87 -24.23 1.96
CA THR A 437 32.35 -24.18 2.02
C THR A 437 33.03 -24.28 0.66
N ASP A 438 32.26 -24.52 -0.39
CA ASP A 438 32.70 -24.69 -1.78
C ASP A 438 32.97 -23.36 -2.50
N LYS A 439 32.46 -22.24 -1.98
CA LYS A 439 32.54 -20.92 -2.61
C LYS A 439 33.25 -19.93 -1.72
N ILE A 440 34.55 -19.73 -2.00
CA ILE A 440 35.47 -18.91 -1.21
C ILE A 440 35.71 -17.56 -1.90
N ASN A 441 35.48 -16.48 -1.16
CA ASN A 441 35.88 -15.13 -1.50
C ASN A 441 37.38 -15.03 -1.76
N ALA A 442 37.75 -14.61 -2.97
CA ALA A 442 39.14 -14.53 -3.38
C ALA A 442 39.96 -13.44 -2.66
N ALA A 443 39.31 -12.40 -2.13
CA ALA A 443 39.98 -11.26 -1.51
C ALA A 443 40.47 -11.56 -0.09
N ASP A 444 39.73 -12.37 0.67
CA ASP A 444 40.06 -12.67 2.07
C ASP A 444 40.02 -14.16 2.43
N ASN A 445 39.80 -15.03 1.44
CA ASN A 445 39.84 -16.48 1.54
C ASN A 445 38.83 -17.07 2.55
N LYS A 446 37.61 -16.53 2.57
CA LYS A 446 36.47 -17.02 3.38
C LYS A 446 35.30 -17.47 2.53
N SER A 447 34.44 -18.38 3.00
CA SER A 447 33.24 -18.68 2.20
C SER A 447 32.30 -17.48 2.13
N ALA A 448 31.63 -17.30 0.99
CA ALA A 448 30.58 -16.31 0.80
C ALA A 448 29.23 -16.88 1.27
N SER A 449 29.20 -17.49 2.46
CA SER A 449 27.96 -18.00 3.05
C SER A 449 27.38 -16.99 4.03
N SER A 450 26.06 -17.02 4.23
CA SER A 450 25.38 -16.18 5.21
C SER A 450 25.89 -16.45 6.64
N TYR A 451 26.25 -17.70 6.94
CA TYR A 451 26.91 -18.02 8.21
C TYR A 451 28.25 -17.27 8.41
N ASP A 452 29.10 -17.17 7.39
CA ASP A 452 30.36 -16.41 7.51
C ASP A 452 30.13 -14.90 7.65
N MET A 453 29.02 -14.39 7.10
CA MET A 453 28.58 -13.03 7.34
C MET A 453 28.16 -12.79 8.79
N TRP A 454 27.66 -13.82 9.48
CA TRP A 454 27.32 -13.77 10.90
C TRP A 454 28.52 -13.90 11.83
N VAL A 455 29.43 -14.85 11.54
CA VAL A 455 30.58 -15.15 12.42
C VAL A 455 31.38 -13.88 12.70
N SER A 456 31.77 -13.68 13.96
CA SER A 456 32.55 -12.50 14.35
C SER A 456 33.89 -12.43 13.62
N VAL A 457 34.36 -11.20 13.35
CA VAL A 457 35.67 -10.96 12.72
C VAL A 457 36.81 -11.61 13.50
N ALA A 458 36.74 -11.62 14.83
CA ALA A 458 37.75 -12.23 15.69
C ALA A 458 37.84 -13.77 15.52
N ASN A 459 36.74 -14.39 15.09
CA ASN A 459 36.66 -15.82 14.79
C ASN A 459 36.80 -16.13 13.29
N GLY A 460 37.22 -15.15 12.49
CA GLY A 460 37.47 -15.32 11.06
C GLY A 460 36.27 -15.06 10.15
N GLY A 461 35.11 -14.63 10.66
CA GLY A 461 33.98 -14.22 9.82
C GLY A 461 34.03 -12.75 9.40
N TYR A 462 32.92 -12.22 8.87
CA TYR A 462 32.77 -10.80 8.52
C TYR A 462 32.00 -10.01 9.58
N GLY A 463 31.09 -10.66 10.31
CA GLY A 463 30.35 -10.08 11.42
C GLY A 463 29.28 -9.07 11.03
N TYR A 464 28.88 -9.00 9.77
CA TYR A 464 27.84 -8.09 9.26
C TYR A 464 26.42 -8.52 9.63
N LEU A 465 26.12 -9.83 9.57
CA LEU A 465 24.77 -10.36 9.75
C LEU A 465 24.32 -10.24 11.19
N LYS A 466 23.14 -9.64 11.41
CA LYS A 466 22.55 -9.43 12.75
C LYS A 466 21.03 -9.65 12.72
N ILE A 467 20.52 -10.49 13.62
CA ILE A 467 19.09 -10.68 13.84
C ILE A 467 18.86 -10.43 15.33
N GLU A 468 18.50 -9.20 15.69
CA GLU A 468 18.52 -8.75 17.08
C GLU A 468 17.28 -7.95 17.46
N ASN A 469 16.89 -8.07 18.72
CA ASN A 469 15.79 -7.33 19.33
C ASN A 469 14.44 -7.56 18.63
N ASN A 470 14.24 -8.73 18.03
CA ASN A 470 12.99 -9.09 17.36
C ASN A 470 12.04 -9.87 18.30
N VAL A 471 10.75 -9.86 17.97
CA VAL A 471 9.73 -10.76 18.54
C VAL A 471 9.39 -11.82 17.51
N ILE A 472 9.49 -13.08 17.89
CA ILE A 472 9.30 -14.24 17.02
C ILE A 472 8.13 -15.06 17.57
N TYR A 473 7.14 -15.32 16.74
CA TYR A 473 5.94 -16.08 17.09
C TYR A 473 5.50 -16.93 15.90
N THR A 474 6.18 -18.06 15.70
CA THR A 474 5.88 -19.01 14.62
C THR A 474 4.89 -20.08 15.09
N ASN A 475 4.30 -20.82 14.16
CA ASN A 475 3.39 -21.92 14.48
C ASN A 475 4.11 -23.15 15.08
N SER A 476 5.44 -23.17 15.00
CA SER A 476 6.30 -24.27 15.47
C SER A 476 6.94 -24.03 16.84
N SER A 477 6.84 -22.83 17.43
CA SER A 477 7.59 -22.48 18.63
C SER A 477 6.86 -21.60 19.64
N PHE A 478 6.83 -22.08 20.88
CA PHE A 478 6.04 -21.48 21.96
C PHE A 478 6.84 -21.20 23.24
N SER A 479 8.16 -21.48 23.25
CA SER A 479 9.01 -21.32 24.43
C SER A 479 10.22 -20.43 24.13
N ASN A 480 10.56 -19.55 25.06
CA ASN A 480 11.74 -18.70 24.96
C ASN A 480 12.96 -19.37 25.59
N ASP A 481 13.32 -20.54 25.07
CA ASP A 481 14.43 -21.38 25.51
C ASP A 481 15.05 -22.12 24.31
N SER A 482 16.06 -22.96 24.56
CA SER A 482 16.77 -23.68 23.50
C SER A 482 15.86 -24.55 22.64
N THR A 483 14.81 -25.15 23.22
CA THR A 483 13.87 -25.97 22.46
C THR A 483 13.04 -25.12 21.51
N GLY A 484 12.61 -23.94 21.96
CA GLY A 484 11.87 -23.04 21.09
C GLY A 484 12.73 -22.49 19.95
N PHE A 485 13.99 -22.13 20.22
CA PHE A 485 14.88 -21.62 19.17
C PHE A 485 15.30 -22.69 18.15
N ALA A 486 15.48 -23.94 18.57
CA ALA A 486 15.70 -25.06 17.65
C ALA A 486 14.50 -25.35 16.72
N ASN A 487 13.30 -24.88 17.05
CA ASN A 487 12.10 -25.05 16.21
C ASN A 487 11.90 -23.91 15.20
N VAL A 488 12.61 -22.80 15.34
CA VAL A 488 12.45 -21.61 14.47
C VAL A 488 13.68 -21.30 13.65
N PHE A 489 14.73 -22.11 13.75
CA PHE A 489 15.99 -21.89 13.05
C PHE A 489 16.46 -23.16 12.36
N GLN A 490 17.13 -22.98 11.23
CA GLN A 490 17.82 -24.03 10.50
C GLN A 490 19.11 -23.46 9.94
N LEU A 491 20.20 -24.24 10.03
CA LEU A 491 21.44 -23.99 9.31
C LEU A 491 21.50 -24.94 8.11
N SER A 492 21.02 -24.48 6.95
CA SER A 492 20.99 -25.31 5.74
C SER A 492 22.38 -25.57 5.15
N ASP A 493 22.48 -26.67 4.41
CA ASP A 493 23.71 -27.21 3.80
C ASP A 493 24.87 -27.50 4.75
N GLU A 494 24.58 -27.56 6.05
CA GLU A 494 25.50 -27.98 7.11
C GLU A 494 24.99 -29.26 7.79
N THR A 495 25.93 -30.11 8.21
CA THR A 495 25.66 -31.35 8.97
C THR A 495 26.17 -31.28 10.40
N ASP A 496 26.89 -30.22 10.75
CA ASP A 496 27.43 -29.94 12.08
C ASP A 496 26.40 -29.25 12.99
N ALA A 497 25.66 -30.08 13.74
CA ALA A 497 24.69 -29.62 14.73
C ALA A 497 25.29 -28.70 15.81
N ALA A 498 26.61 -28.72 16.04
CA ALA A 498 27.21 -27.81 17.02
C ALA A 498 27.20 -26.35 16.51
N LYS A 499 27.39 -26.13 15.20
CA LYS A 499 27.35 -24.79 14.61
C LYS A 499 25.93 -24.25 14.51
N GLU A 500 24.97 -25.10 14.18
CA GLU A 500 23.55 -24.73 14.21
C GLU A 500 23.17 -24.26 15.63
N TYR A 501 23.54 -25.06 16.64
CA TYR A 501 23.32 -24.71 18.04
C TYR A 501 23.99 -23.39 18.45
N GLU A 502 25.18 -23.05 17.94
CA GLU A 502 25.81 -21.75 18.19
C GLU A 502 24.96 -20.58 17.70
N VAL A 503 24.34 -20.71 16.52
CA VAL A 503 23.44 -19.66 15.98
C VAL A 503 22.14 -19.61 16.77
N GLU A 504 21.57 -20.75 17.13
CA GLU A 504 20.39 -20.81 18.00
C GLU A 504 20.61 -20.10 19.33
N GLN A 505 21.78 -20.31 19.97
CA GLN A 505 22.13 -19.63 21.22
C GLN A 505 22.26 -18.12 21.03
N TYR A 506 22.80 -17.68 19.89
CA TYR A 506 22.84 -16.27 19.53
C TYR A 506 21.42 -15.70 19.36
N LEU A 507 20.55 -16.36 18.59
CA LEU A 507 19.17 -15.92 18.39
C LEU A 507 18.43 -15.85 19.72
N MET A 508 18.61 -16.84 20.60
CA MET A 508 18.02 -16.88 21.93
C MET A 508 18.48 -15.74 22.84
N ALA A 509 19.76 -15.34 22.73
CA ALA A 509 20.30 -14.26 23.55
C ALA A 509 19.84 -12.86 23.08
N HIS A 510 19.49 -12.70 21.80
CA HIS A 510 19.21 -11.39 21.21
C HIS A 510 17.74 -11.17 20.83
N ASN A 511 16.93 -12.22 20.76
CA ASN A 511 15.53 -12.14 20.35
C ASN A 511 14.60 -12.73 21.43
N LYS A 512 13.30 -12.55 21.21
CA LYS A 512 12.26 -13.02 22.12
C LYS A 512 11.25 -13.87 21.36
N ILE A 513 11.02 -15.10 21.83
CA ILE A 513 9.84 -15.88 21.42
C ILE A 513 8.67 -15.51 22.34
N ALA A 514 7.68 -14.80 21.79
CA ALA A 514 6.51 -14.31 22.52
C ALA A 514 5.40 -13.87 21.55
N ASP A 515 4.14 -13.99 21.99
CA ASP A 515 3.00 -13.46 21.24
C ASP A 515 3.07 -11.92 21.22
N PRO A 516 3.10 -11.27 20.03
CA PRO A 516 3.09 -9.82 19.92
C PRO A 516 1.74 -9.19 20.33
N GLY A 517 0.67 -9.99 20.46
CA GLY A 517 -0.64 -9.54 20.88
C GLY A 517 -1.34 -8.72 19.79
N PHE A 518 -1.30 -9.19 18.55
CA PHE A 518 -2.03 -8.54 17.45
C PHE A 518 -3.54 -8.56 17.68
N GLY A 519 -4.22 -7.48 17.28
CA GLY A 519 -5.66 -7.33 17.38
C GLY A 519 -6.44 -7.99 16.24
N THR A 520 -7.64 -7.49 15.97
CA THR A 520 -8.49 -7.90 14.84
C THR A 520 -9.13 -6.66 14.19
N GLY A 521 -9.72 -6.82 13.00
CA GLY A 521 -10.28 -5.70 12.24
C GLY A 521 -9.21 -4.62 12.02
N ALA A 522 -9.56 -3.35 12.27
CA ALA A 522 -8.64 -2.22 12.17
C ALA A 522 -7.32 -2.38 12.96
N ASP A 523 -7.31 -3.21 14.00
CA ASP A 523 -6.14 -3.47 14.86
C ASP A 523 -5.38 -4.78 14.49
N LYS A 524 -5.71 -5.43 13.36
CA LYS A 524 -5.14 -6.74 12.95
C LYS A 524 -3.60 -6.78 12.96
N PHE A 525 -2.94 -5.65 12.69
CA PHE A 525 -1.48 -5.54 12.65
C PHE A 525 -0.92 -4.63 13.74
N THR A 526 -1.76 -4.20 14.69
CA THR A 526 -1.34 -3.36 15.82
C THR A 526 -0.93 -4.26 16.98
N PRO A 527 0.37 -4.34 17.33
CA PRO A 527 0.82 -5.18 18.43
C PRO A 527 0.54 -4.51 19.78
N SER A 528 0.27 -5.31 20.81
CA SER A 528 -0.09 -4.82 22.16
C SER A 528 0.79 -5.37 23.30
N SER A 529 1.66 -6.33 23.02
CA SER A 529 2.53 -6.96 24.01
C SER A 529 3.59 -5.99 24.56
N ALA A 530 3.94 -6.15 25.84
CA ALA A 530 5.03 -5.39 26.47
C ALA A 530 6.41 -5.72 25.87
N ASP A 531 6.57 -6.90 25.26
CA ASP A 531 7.82 -7.30 24.58
C ASP A 531 8.10 -6.44 23.34
N VAL A 532 7.08 -5.78 22.80
CA VAL A 532 7.16 -4.94 21.59
C VAL A 532 7.76 -3.58 21.88
N THR A 533 7.76 -3.11 23.13
CA THR A 533 8.26 -1.78 23.52
C THR A 533 9.49 -1.84 24.43
N SER A 534 10.07 -3.03 24.60
CA SER A 534 11.21 -3.27 25.49
C SER A 534 12.41 -3.85 24.75
N ASN A 535 13.62 -3.58 25.28
CA ASN A 535 14.89 -4.03 24.70
C ASN A 535 14.98 -3.67 23.22
N MET A 536 15.06 -2.37 22.92
CA MET A 536 15.17 -1.84 21.56
C MET A 536 16.63 -1.75 21.13
N ALA A 537 16.94 -2.17 19.90
CA ALA A 537 18.21 -1.89 19.25
C ALA A 537 18.30 -0.41 18.84
N ASP A 538 19.46 0.21 19.02
CA ASP A 538 19.75 1.52 18.44
C ASP A 538 20.19 1.35 16.98
N VAL A 539 19.37 1.87 16.08
CA VAL A 539 19.58 1.79 14.62
C VAL A 539 20.03 3.12 14.02
N SER A 540 20.26 4.16 14.84
CA SER A 540 20.61 5.50 14.39
C SER A 540 21.92 5.55 13.61
N SER A 541 22.86 4.63 13.88
CA SER A 541 24.12 4.51 13.13
C SER A 541 23.92 4.14 11.66
N PHE A 542 22.75 3.61 11.29
CA PHE A 542 22.40 3.25 9.91
C PHE A 542 21.64 4.37 9.18
N GLY A 543 21.44 5.54 9.82
CA GLY A 543 20.61 6.61 9.28
C GLY A 543 19.10 6.37 9.44
N LEU A 544 18.71 5.31 10.13
CA LEU A 544 17.31 4.98 10.45
C LEU A 544 16.82 5.76 11.67
N THR A 545 15.51 5.95 11.77
CA THR A 545 14.90 6.57 12.96
C THR A 545 14.91 5.57 14.09
N THR A 546 15.42 5.91 15.29
CA THR A 546 15.36 4.98 16.43
C THR A 546 13.91 4.81 16.89
N PRO A 547 13.31 3.61 16.74
CA PRO A 547 11.90 3.40 17.06
C PRO A 547 11.69 3.20 18.56
N ALA A 548 10.46 3.45 19.03
CA ALA A 548 10.04 3.14 20.41
C ALA A 548 9.32 1.77 20.51
N TYR A 549 9.19 1.06 19.40
CA TYR A 549 8.44 -0.20 19.28
C TYR A 549 9.06 -1.12 18.23
N LYS A 550 8.71 -2.41 18.30
CA LYS A 550 9.07 -3.43 17.32
C LYS A 550 7.95 -3.63 16.31
N GLY A 551 8.31 -4.06 15.10
CA GLY A 551 7.37 -4.23 14.00
C GLY A 551 7.00 -2.93 13.30
N ALA A 552 6.17 -3.04 12.27
CA ALA A 552 5.90 -1.98 11.31
C ALA A 552 4.92 -0.92 11.83
N VAL A 553 3.99 -1.31 12.70
CA VAL A 553 2.90 -0.45 13.20
C VAL A 553 3.17 -0.03 14.63
N ASP A 554 3.04 1.27 14.92
CA ASP A 554 3.11 1.82 16.27
C ASP A 554 1.94 1.28 17.12
N PRO A 555 2.20 0.62 18.26
CA PRO A 555 1.17 0.15 19.20
C PRO A 555 0.13 1.21 19.62
N ASN A 556 0.49 2.49 19.58
CA ASN A 556 -0.36 3.60 19.99
C ASN A 556 -0.76 4.52 18.82
N GLY A 557 -0.35 4.18 17.60
CA GLY A 557 -0.56 4.98 16.41
C GLY A 557 -1.64 4.42 15.50
N THR A 558 -1.90 5.16 14.43
CA THR A 558 -2.65 4.64 13.28
C THR A 558 -1.66 3.95 12.34
N PRO A 559 -1.96 2.75 11.80
CA PRO A 559 -1.10 2.12 10.81
C PRO A 559 -0.78 3.05 9.64
N PHE A 560 0.46 3.09 9.18
CA PHE A 560 0.90 4.02 8.12
C PHE A 560 0.15 3.80 6.79
N PHE A 561 -0.40 2.61 6.58
CA PHE A 561 -1.19 2.23 5.41
C PHE A 561 -2.69 2.55 5.57
N ALA A 562 -3.12 3.10 6.71
CA ALA A 562 -4.53 3.36 6.93
C ALA A 562 -5.07 4.50 6.06
N ASN A 563 -6.33 4.34 5.63
CA ASN A 563 -7.15 5.33 4.91
C ASN A 563 -6.68 5.71 3.49
N TRP A 564 -5.64 5.09 2.94
CA TRP A 564 -5.19 5.34 1.56
C TRP A 564 -4.88 4.08 0.76
N SER A 565 -4.65 2.96 1.43
CA SER A 565 -4.22 1.71 0.81
C SER A 565 -5.37 0.72 0.66
N TYR A 566 -5.31 -0.15 -0.35
CA TYR A 566 -6.30 -1.22 -0.55
C TYR A 566 -6.23 -2.28 0.55
N THR A 567 -5.04 -2.54 1.09
CA THR A 567 -4.82 -3.38 2.28
C THR A 567 -5.70 -2.90 3.44
N TRP A 568 -5.75 -1.60 3.69
CA TRP A 568 -6.64 -1.05 4.72
C TRP A 568 -8.12 -1.27 4.41
N GLU A 569 -8.53 -1.12 3.15
CA GLU A 569 -9.90 -1.40 2.73
C GLU A 569 -10.28 -2.87 2.96
N VAL A 570 -9.39 -3.82 2.63
CA VAL A 570 -9.60 -5.27 2.86
C VAL A 570 -9.77 -5.59 4.34
N ILE A 571 -8.94 -5.00 5.20
CA ILE A 571 -8.98 -5.24 6.65
C ILE A 571 -10.32 -4.80 7.26
N ASN A 572 -10.94 -3.75 6.70
CA ASN A 572 -12.14 -3.12 7.23
C ASN A 572 -13.44 -3.51 6.50
N ARG A 573 -13.36 -4.46 5.55
CA ARG A 573 -14.52 -4.97 4.80
C ARG A 573 -15.38 -5.96 5.58
#